data_AF-Q1EQN6-F1
#
_entry.id   AF-Q1EQN6-F1
#
_cell.length_a   1.000
_cell.length_b   1.000
_cell.length_c   1.000
_cell.angle_alpha   90.00
_cell.angle_beta   90.00
_cell.angle_gamma   90.00
#
_symmetry.space_group_name_H-M   'P 1'
#
loop_
_entity.id
_entity.type
_entity.pdbx_description
1 polymer ?
#
loop_
_entity_poly.entity_id
_entity_poly.type
_entity_poly.pdbx_seq_one_letter_code
_entity_poly.pdbx_strand_id
1 'polypeptide(L)'
;MMHDLGTKDHPPANAVVMAPREAYDFDYYAQRIADPELLVKSVAVRMVRMPLLAVPVGGTRRGGYFPVPCFCLGLAVRDVLQGQPGFWDLRLGSALYPEGEAVEWGERPPEFPPCPDADADSALGRFYGYSDAAIQQYTAARRARALITPASCSVFSFSPEQPPV
;
A
#
# COMPACT_ATOMS: atom_id res chain seq x y z
N MET A 1 23.04 10.13 -37.90
CA MET A 1 23.19 11.07 -36.78
C MET A 1 22.09 10.71 -35.79
N MET A 2 22.36 9.76 -34.89
CA MET A 2 21.41 9.34 -33.87
C MET A 2 21.51 10.32 -32.70
N HIS A 3 20.38 10.89 -32.30
CA HIS A 3 20.31 11.71 -31.11
C HIS A 3 20.49 10.80 -29.89
N ASP A 4 21.64 10.96 -29.24
CA ASP A 4 21.93 10.48 -27.90
C ASP A 4 20.98 11.22 -26.94
N LEU A 5 19.85 10.58 -26.61
CA LEU A 5 18.95 11.05 -25.57
C LEU A 5 19.64 10.77 -24.25
N GLY A 6 20.45 11.75 -23.84
CA GLY A 6 21.18 11.73 -22.59
C GLY A 6 20.36 11.08 -21.48
N THR A 7 20.89 9.97 -20.98
CA THR A 7 20.59 9.48 -19.64
C THR A 7 20.71 10.68 -18.72
N LYS A 8 19.56 11.26 -18.34
CA LYS A 8 19.49 12.10 -17.17
C LYS A 8 20.02 11.23 -16.05
N ASP A 9 21.26 11.47 -15.64
CA ASP A 9 21.86 10.97 -14.42
C ASP A 9 20.95 11.37 -13.27
N HIS A 10 19.89 10.59 -13.06
CA HIS A 10 19.20 10.57 -11.80
C HIS A 10 20.22 9.96 -10.85
N PRO A 11 20.53 10.63 -9.72
CA PRO A 11 21.29 9.98 -8.67
C PRO A 11 20.61 8.63 -8.39
N PRO A 12 21.37 7.54 -8.15
CA PRO A 12 20.76 6.25 -7.86
C PRO A 12 19.71 6.47 -6.77
N ALA A 13 18.48 6.06 -7.07
CA ALA A 13 17.40 6.05 -6.09
C ALA A 13 17.88 5.22 -4.90
N ASN A 14 18.21 5.88 -3.80
CA ASN A 14 18.78 5.21 -2.63
C ASN A 14 17.66 4.98 -1.62
N ALA A 15 17.20 3.73 -1.52
CA ALA A 15 16.47 3.27 -0.36
C ALA A 15 17.46 2.84 0.72
N VAL A 16 17.19 3.20 1.97
CA VAL A 16 18.00 2.82 3.13
C VAL A 16 17.13 2.08 4.12
N VAL A 17 17.62 0.94 4.59
CA VAL A 17 17.00 0.15 5.66
C VAL A 17 17.48 0.67 7.01
N MET A 18 16.54 0.87 7.91
CA MET A 18 16.76 1.40 9.26
C MET A 18 15.99 0.56 10.28
N ALA A 19 16.23 0.80 11.57
CA ALA A 19 15.52 0.09 12.63
C ALA A 19 14.01 0.43 12.58
N PRO A 20 13.09 -0.53 12.82
CA PRO A 20 11.66 -0.29 12.66
C PRO A 20 11.12 0.88 13.48
N ARG A 21 11.65 1.12 14.70
CA ARG A 21 11.27 2.24 15.56
C ARG A 21 11.61 3.63 14.99
N GLU A 22 12.43 3.71 13.95
CA GLU A 22 12.73 4.97 13.28
C GLU A 22 11.65 5.36 12.26
N ALA A 23 10.76 4.44 11.88
CA ALA A 23 9.66 4.73 10.97
C ALA A 23 8.68 5.74 11.60
N TYR A 24 8.29 6.73 10.81
CA TYR A 24 7.36 7.78 11.26
C TYR A 24 5.98 7.21 11.66
N ASP A 25 5.55 6.16 10.98
CA ASP A 25 4.28 5.46 11.19
C ASP A 25 4.41 4.23 12.11
N PHE A 26 5.52 4.06 12.84
CA PHE A 26 5.70 2.92 13.74
C PHE A 26 4.58 2.83 14.79
N ASP A 27 4.29 3.91 15.50
CA ASP A 27 3.25 3.93 16.54
C ASP A 27 1.85 3.72 15.97
N TYR A 28 1.62 4.13 14.71
CA TYR A 28 0.37 3.86 14.01
C TYR A 28 0.15 2.35 13.86
N TYR A 29 1.17 1.61 13.40
CA TYR A 29 1.12 0.15 13.29
C TYR A 29 1.11 -0.53 14.66
N ALA A 30 1.86 -0.03 15.64
CA ALA A 30 1.96 -0.60 16.98
C ALA A 30 0.61 -0.70 17.69
N GLN A 31 -0.29 0.25 17.43
CA GLN A 31 -1.63 0.26 18.00
C GLN A 31 -2.62 -0.64 17.24
N ARG A 32 -2.27 -1.12 16.04
CA ARG A 32 -3.26 -1.66 15.08
C ARG A 32 -2.96 -3.07 14.61
N ILE A 33 -1.70 -3.49 14.56
CA ILE A 33 -1.31 -4.85 14.16
C ILE A 33 -1.75 -5.85 15.23
N ALA A 34 -2.28 -7.00 14.78
CA ALA A 34 -2.75 -8.07 15.66
C ALA A 34 -1.60 -8.81 16.36
N ASP A 35 -0.46 -8.96 15.67
CA ASP A 35 0.73 -9.66 16.17
C ASP A 35 1.91 -8.70 16.37
N PRO A 36 2.17 -8.22 17.60
CA PRO A 36 3.26 -7.28 17.89
C PRO A 36 4.66 -7.79 17.53
N GLU A 37 4.87 -9.11 17.45
CA GLU A 37 6.18 -9.68 17.05
C GLU A 37 6.55 -9.31 15.60
N LEU A 38 5.56 -9.00 14.76
CA LEU A 38 5.80 -8.50 13.41
C LEU A 38 6.50 -7.13 13.42
N LEU A 39 6.30 -6.30 14.44
CA LEU A 39 6.92 -4.98 14.54
C LEU A 39 8.41 -5.08 14.85
N VAL A 40 8.81 -6.11 15.60
CA VAL A 40 10.23 -6.41 15.89
C VAL A 40 10.95 -6.83 14.61
N LYS A 41 10.25 -7.55 13.73
CA LYS A 41 10.76 -8.05 12.44
C LYS A 41 10.59 -7.07 11.28
N SER A 42 9.90 -5.95 11.51
CA SER A 42 9.68 -4.92 10.51
C SER A 42 10.96 -4.15 10.24
N VAL A 43 10.99 -3.46 9.11
CA VAL A 43 12.10 -2.57 8.75
C VAL A 43 11.56 -1.20 8.40
N ALA A 44 12.28 -0.16 8.80
CA ALA A 44 11.99 1.19 8.37
C ALA A 44 12.73 1.43 7.04
N VAL A 45 12.01 1.88 6.00
CA VAL A 45 12.58 2.14 4.68
C VAL A 45 12.52 3.63 4.39
N ARG A 46 13.69 4.25 4.22
CA ARG A 46 13.83 5.66 3.87
C ARG A 46 14.27 5.80 2.41
N MET A 47 13.42 6.38 1.58
CA MET A 47 13.75 6.71 0.17
C MET A 47 14.26 8.14 0.02
N VAL A 48 13.60 9.10 0.68
CA VAL A 48 13.94 10.52 0.59
C VAL A 48 14.19 11.08 1.99
N ARG A 49 13.13 11.50 2.69
CA ARG A 49 13.27 12.22 3.97
C ARG A 49 12.71 11.45 5.16
N MET A 50 11.50 10.92 5.04
CA MET A 50 10.82 10.22 6.12
C MET A 50 10.86 8.71 5.89
N PRO A 51 11.37 7.92 6.85
CA PRO A 51 11.22 6.46 6.81
C PRO A 51 9.78 6.05 7.09
N LEU A 52 9.29 5.07 6.33
CA LEU A 52 8.00 4.42 6.57
C LEU A 52 8.22 2.95 6.91
N LEU A 53 7.29 2.35 7.64
CA LEU A 53 7.42 0.98 8.11
C LEU A 53 7.01 -0.01 7.01
N ALA A 54 7.91 -0.93 6.67
CA ALA A 54 7.58 -2.12 5.90
C ALA A 54 7.38 -3.29 6.87
N VAL A 55 6.15 -3.83 6.89
CA VAL A 55 5.76 -4.92 7.81
C VAL A 55 5.78 -6.28 7.09
N PRO A 56 6.60 -7.24 7.53
CA PRO A 56 6.76 -8.54 6.87
C PRO A 56 5.49 -9.37 6.95
N VAL A 57 5.41 -10.38 6.08
CA VAL A 57 4.47 -11.50 6.22
C VAL A 57 4.83 -12.32 7.45
N GLY A 58 3.81 -12.78 8.17
CA GLY A 58 3.95 -13.63 9.36
C GLY A 58 2.69 -13.60 10.23
N GLY A 59 2.54 -14.60 11.10
CA GLY A 59 1.32 -14.76 11.88
C GLY A 59 0.11 -14.90 10.96
N THR A 60 -0.84 -13.97 11.07
CA THR A 60 -2.03 -13.88 10.20
C THR A 60 -1.87 -12.94 9.01
N ARG A 61 -0.80 -12.13 8.95
CA ARG A 61 -0.54 -11.19 7.86
C ARG A 61 0.00 -11.95 6.64
N ARG A 62 -0.71 -11.87 5.51
CA ARG A 62 -0.44 -12.66 4.30
C ARG A 62 0.28 -11.90 3.20
N GLY A 63 0.23 -10.58 3.24
CA GLY A 63 0.92 -9.72 2.28
C GLY A 63 1.13 -8.31 2.80
N GLY A 64 1.72 -7.47 1.97
CA GLY A 64 1.94 -6.07 2.28
C GLY A 64 2.27 -5.28 1.03
N TYR A 65 2.26 -3.96 1.20
CA TYR A 65 2.70 -3.04 0.17
C TYR A 65 3.42 -1.85 0.81
N PHE A 66 4.29 -1.22 0.04
CA PHE A 66 5.02 -0.03 0.40
C PHE A 66 4.81 1.02 -0.69
N PRO A 67 4.14 2.15 -0.39
CA PRO A 67 3.85 3.17 -1.38
C PRO A 67 5.14 3.86 -1.85
N VAL A 68 5.29 4.03 -3.15
CA VAL A 68 6.41 4.71 -3.77
C VAL A 68 5.92 5.74 -4.79
N PRO A 69 6.60 6.90 -4.91
CA PRO A 69 6.12 7.97 -5.78
C PRO A 69 6.49 7.75 -7.26
N CYS A 70 7.39 6.82 -7.57
CA CYS A 70 7.76 6.45 -8.93
C CYS A 70 8.49 5.12 -9.01
N PHE A 71 8.56 4.57 -10.23
CA PHE A 71 9.16 3.28 -10.54
C PHE A 71 10.61 3.14 -10.10
N CYS A 72 11.42 4.19 -10.27
CA CYS A 72 12.83 4.17 -9.88
C CYS A 72 13.00 3.95 -8.37
N LEU A 73 12.16 4.60 -7.55
CA LEU A 73 12.16 4.40 -6.10
C LEU A 73 11.54 3.05 -5.72
N GLY A 74 10.56 2.57 -6.48
CA GLY A 74 10.03 1.21 -6.35
C GLY A 74 11.11 0.14 -6.50
N LEU A 75 11.95 0.23 -7.54
CA LEU A 75 13.08 -0.69 -7.72
C LEU A 75 14.04 -0.64 -6.54
N ALA A 76 14.41 0.56 -6.08
CA ALA A 76 15.30 0.72 -4.94
C ALA A 76 14.72 0.08 -3.66
N VAL A 77 13.44 0.30 -3.38
CA VAL A 77 12.76 -0.32 -2.23
C VAL A 77 12.69 -1.84 -2.37
N ARG A 78 12.35 -2.35 -3.56
CA ARG A 78 12.33 -3.78 -3.84
C ARG A 78 13.67 -4.42 -3.54
N ASP A 79 14.75 -3.82 -4.03
CA ASP A 79 16.09 -4.38 -3.92
C ASP A 79 16.59 -4.40 -2.46
N VAL A 80 16.22 -3.42 -1.62
CA VAL A 80 16.59 -3.44 -0.19
C VAL A 80 15.73 -4.37 0.68
N LEU A 81 14.49 -4.65 0.25
CA LEU A 81 13.62 -5.63 0.90
C LEU A 81 13.96 -7.06 0.47
N GLN A 82 14.61 -7.23 -0.68
CA GLN A 82 14.99 -8.54 -1.18
C GLN A 82 15.90 -9.28 -0.20
N GLY A 83 15.53 -10.50 0.14
CA GLY A 83 16.27 -11.33 1.09
C GLY A 83 15.98 -11.04 2.57
N GLN A 84 15.18 -10.01 2.88
CA GLN A 84 14.71 -9.77 4.24
C GLN A 84 13.64 -10.80 4.64
N PRO A 85 13.70 -11.38 5.86
CA PRO A 85 12.70 -12.35 6.31
C PRO A 85 11.28 -11.81 6.23
N GLY A 86 10.37 -12.58 5.61
CA GLY A 86 8.96 -12.20 5.46
C GLY A 86 8.65 -11.24 4.31
N PHE A 87 9.63 -10.87 3.49
CA PHE A 87 9.44 -10.09 2.25
C PHE A 87 9.73 -10.96 1.03
N TRP A 88 8.81 -11.87 0.72
CA TRP A 88 8.91 -12.80 -0.41
C TRP A 88 7.94 -12.40 -1.54
N ASP A 89 8.22 -12.85 -2.76
CA ASP A 89 7.47 -12.52 -3.98
C ASP A 89 7.22 -11.00 -4.15
N LEU A 90 8.33 -10.25 -4.18
CA LEU A 90 8.31 -8.79 -4.32
C LEU A 90 7.93 -8.38 -5.75
N ARG A 91 6.92 -7.52 -5.88
CA ARG A 91 6.35 -7.10 -7.16
C ARG A 91 6.23 -5.58 -7.19
N LEU A 92 6.43 -4.99 -8.36
CA LEU A 92 6.03 -3.60 -8.61
C LEU A 92 4.61 -3.60 -9.19
N GLY A 93 3.72 -2.86 -8.55
CA GLY A 93 2.30 -2.82 -8.90
C GLY A 93 1.71 -1.43 -8.72
N SER A 94 0.49 -1.25 -9.24
CA SER A 94 -0.34 -0.10 -8.88
C SER A 94 -0.91 -0.34 -7.48
N ALA A 95 -0.82 0.66 -6.60
CA ALA A 95 -1.45 0.60 -5.29
C ALA A 95 -2.96 0.36 -5.44
N LEU A 96 -3.55 -0.39 -4.50
CA LEU A 96 -4.99 -0.71 -4.43
C LEU A 96 -5.91 0.52 -4.24
N TYR A 97 -5.34 1.69 -3.96
CA TYR A 97 -6.07 2.94 -3.76
C TYR A 97 -5.44 4.05 -4.62
N PRO A 98 -6.23 4.99 -5.14
CA PRO A 98 -5.96 5.58 -6.44
C PRO A 98 -4.73 6.48 -6.41
N GLU A 99 -3.89 6.26 -7.43
CA GLU A 99 -2.73 7.06 -7.83
C GLU A 99 -1.48 6.90 -6.97
N GLY A 100 -0.90 5.70 -7.01
CA GLY A 100 0.45 5.47 -6.52
C GLY A 100 1.05 4.17 -7.06
N GLU A 101 2.35 4.18 -7.30
CA GLU A 101 3.10 2.93 -7.47
C GLU A 101 3.36 2.33 -6.09
N ALA A 102 3.45 1.01 -6.01
CA ALA A 102 3.77 0.33 -4.77
C ALA A 102 4.70 -0.86 -5.02
N VAL A 103 5.56 -1.13 -4.04
CA VAL A 103 6.23 -2.42 -3.91
C VAL A 103 5.33 -3.31 -3.09
N GLU A 104 4.83 -4.40 -3.66
CA GLU A 104 4.00 -5.40 -2.99
C GLU A 104 4.83 -6.63 -2.65
N TRP A 105 4.44 -7.37 -1.61
CA TRP A 105 5.03 -8.66 -1.24
C TRP A 105 3.99 -9.60 -0.64
N GLY A 106 4.36 -10.87 -0.56
CA GLY A 106 3.53 -11.93 -0.05
C GLY A 106 2.46 -12.36 -1.03
N GLU A 107 1.37 -12.91 -0.50
CA GLU A 107 0.22 -13.31 -1.30
C GLU A 107 -0.41 -12.12 -2.01
N ARG A 108 -1.22 -12.37 -3.05
CA ARG A 108 -2.00 -11.31 -3.67
C ARG A 108 -3.20 -10.95 -2.78
N PRO A 109 -3.49 -9.65 -2.60
CA PRO A 109 -4.68 -9.23 -1.88
C PRO A 109 -5.95 -9.70 -2.61
N PRO A 110 -7.04 -9.96 -1.88
CA PRO A 110 -8.33 -10.25 -2.50
C PRO A 110 -8.78 -9.09 -3.38
N GLU A 111 -9.32 -9.42 -4.56
CA GLU A 111 -9.86 -8.45 -5.51
C GLU A 111 -11.26 -8.01 -5.07
N PHE A 112 -11.54 -6.70 -5.13
CA PHE A 112 -12.82 -6.13 -4.77
C PHE A 112 -13.34 -5.18 -5.85
N PRO A 113 -14.67 -5.00 -5.97
CA PRO A 113 -15.23 -4.01 -6.86
C PRO A 113 -14.77 -2.58 -6.49
N PRO A 114 -14.85 -1.61 -7.42
CA PRO A 114 -14.33 -0.24 -7.24
C PRO A 114 -14.87 0.52 -6.02
N CYS A 115 -16.02 0.10 -5.50
CA CYS A 115 -16.61 0.60 -4.26
C CYS A 115 -16.74 -0.56 -3.26
N PRO A 116 -15.64 -0.98 -2.62
CA PRO A 116 -15.69 -2.10 -1.67
C PRO A 116 -16.61 -1.74 -0.51
N ASP A 117 -17.42 -2.68 -0.04
CA ASP A 117 -18.24 -2.50 1.14
C ASP A 117 -17.42 -2.72 2.44
N ALA A 118 -18.11 -2.73 3.57
CA ALA A 118 -17.49 -2.95 4.88
C ALA A 118 -16.89 -4.36 5.05
N ASP A 119 -17.44 -5.36 4.35
CA ASP A 119 -16.97 -6.73 4.45
C ASP A 119 -15.67 -6.89 3.65
N ALA A 120 -15.59 -6.24 2.49
CA ALA A 120 -14.36 -6.10 1.71
C ALA A 120 -13.25 -5.41 2.52
N ASP A 121 -13.53 -4.29 3.20
CA ASP A 121 -12.55 -3.63 4.08
C ASP A 121 -12.08 -4.54 5.21
N SER A 122 -13.00 -5.29 5.81
CA SER A 122 -12.68 -6.19 6.90
C SER A 122 -11.82 -7.36 6.44
N ALA A 123 -12.12 -7.92 5.27
CA ALA A 123 -11.31 -8.95 4.65
C ALA A 123 -9.89 -8.45 4.32
N LEU A 124 -9.77 -7.23 3.78
CA LEU A 124 -8.49 -6.62 3.48
C LEU A 124 -7.69 -6.31 4.75
N GLY A 125 -8.35 -5.83 5.80
CA GLY A 125 -7.75 -5.59 7.11
C GLY A 125 -7.14 -6.85 7.72
N ARG A 126 -7.87 -7.97 7.68
CA ARG A 126 -7.39 -9.28 8.14
C ARG A 126 -6.24 -9.78 7.28
N PHE A 127 -6.33 -9.61 5.95
CA PHE A 127 -5.25 -9.97 5.02
C PHE A 127 -3.94 -9.26 5.37
N TYR A 128 -4.00 -7.97 5.73
CA TYR A 128 -2.85 -7.19 6.19
C TYR A 128 -2.52 -7.36 7.68
N GLY A 129 -3.16 -8.28 8.40
CA GLY A 129 -2.83 -8.60 9.80
C GLY A 129 -3.18 -7.50 10.81
N TYR A 130 -4.13 -6.61 10.47
CA TYR A 130 -4.69 -5.69 11.46
C TYR A 130 -5.56 -6.44 12.47
N SER A 131 -5.59 -5.93 13.71
CA SER A 131 -6.46 -6.43 14.77
C SER A 131 -7.94 -6.18 14.44
N ASP A 132 -8.83 -7.04 14.94
CA ASP A 132 -10.27 -6.86 14.75
C ASP A 132 -10.76 -5.51 15.30
N ALA A 133 -10.18 -5.02 16.39
CA ALA A 133 -10.51 -3.70 16.94
C ALA A 133 -10.15 -2.56 15.97
N ALA A 134 -8.96 -2.61 15.35
CA ALA A 134 -8.54 -1.62 14.36
C ALA A 134 -9.42 -1.67 13.10
N ILE A 135 -9.78 -2.88 12.66
CA ILE A 135 -10.68 -3.10 11.52
C ILE A 135 -12.07 -2.50 11.81
N GLN A 136 -12.65 -2.80 12.98
CA GLN A 136 -13.95 -2.27 13.40
C GLN A 136 -13.93 -0.73 13.47
N GLN A 137 -12.87 -0.15 14.04
CA GLN A 137 -12.71 1.30 14.12
C GLN A 137 -12.66 1.94 12.72
N TYR A 138 -11.88 1.36 11.80
CA TYR A 138 -11.77 1.85 10.43
C TYR A 138 -13.13 1.79 9.69
N THR A 139 -13.80 0.64 9.74
CA THR A 139 -15.08 0.42 9.09
C THR A 139 -16.17 1.35 9.65
N ALA A 140 -16.20 1.57 10.96
CA ALA A 140 -17.12 2.51 11.60
C ALA A 140 -16.87 3.96 11.14
N ALA A 141 -15.61 4.39 11.12
CA ALA A 141 -15.23 5.75 10.66
C ALA A 141 -15.58 5.97 9.18
N ARG A 142 -15.34 4.98 8.33
CA ARG A 142 -15.69 5.04 6.90
C ARG A 142 -17.21 5.17 6.71
N ARG A 143 -18.01 4.36 7.41
CA ARG A 143 -19.49 4.45 7.39
C ARG A 143 -19.96 5.84 7.81
N ALA A 144 -19.40 6.39 8.89
CA ALA A 144 -19.75 7.74 9.34
C ALA A 144 -19.45 8.80 8.26
N ARG A 145 -18.31 8.71 7.57
CA ARG A 145 -17.97 9.63 6.45
C ARG A 145 -18.91 9.51 5.26
N ALA A 146 -19.32 8.28 4.93
CA ALA A 146 -20.27 8.02 3.85
C ALA A 146 -21.70 8.55 4.15
N LEU A 147 -22.06 8.73 5.42
CA LEU A 147 -23.34 9.32 5.81
C LEU A 147 -23.33 10.87 5.76
N ILE A 148 -22.15 11.48 5.93
CA ILE A 148 -21.97 12.94 5.96
C ILE A 148 -21.71 13.51 4.56
N THR A 149 -21.17 12.69 3.66
CA THR A 149 -20.91 13.07 2.27
C THR A 149 -21.93 12.35 1.41
N PRO A 150 -22.86 13.03 0.69
CA PRO A 150 -23.68 12.33 -0.28
C PRO A 150 -22.72 11.63 -1.24
N ALA A 151 -22.82 10.30 -1.31
CA ALA A 151 -22.00 9.53 -2.19
C ALA A 151 -22.13 10.12 -3.59
N SER A 152 -21.07 10.77 -4.07
CA SER A 152 -20.83 10.92 -5.50
C SER A 152 -20.46 9.52 -6.03
N CYS A 153 -21.38 8.57 -5.90
CA CYS A 153 -21.62 7.60 -6.94
C CYS A 153 -22.29 8.40 -8.06
N SER A 154 -21.51 9.24 -8.74
CA SER A 154 -21.87 9.67 -10.08
C SER A 154 -21.90 8.39 -10.88
N VAL A 155 -23.10 7.84 -11.00
CA VAL A 155 -23.57 7.17 -12.18
C VAL A 155 -23.00 7.99 -13.34
N PHE A 156 -21.88 7.55 -13.90
CA PHE A 156 -21.59 7.92 -15.27
C PHE A 156 -22.72 7.28 -16.05
N SER A 157 -23.79 8.06 -16.22
CA SER A 157 -24.80 7.86 -17.24
C SER A 157 -24.03 7.79 -18.54
N PHE A 158 -23.74 6.58 -19.00
CA PHE A 158 -23.56 6.36 -20.42
C PHE A 158 -24.92 6.66 -21.05
N SER A 159 -25.10 7.90 -21.46
CA SER A 159 -26.05 8.26 -22.49
C SER A 159 -25.27 9.05 -23.54
N PRO A 160 -24.67 8.37 -24.53
CA PRO A 160 -24.58 8.95 -25.85
C PRO A 160 -25.95 8.75 -26.51
N GLU A 161 -26.63 9.87 -26.71
CA GLU A 161 -27.73 10.08 -27.66
C GLU A 161 -27.76 9.05 -28.79
N GLN A 162 -28.93 8.43 -28.99
CA GLN A 162 -29.32 7.96 -30.31
C GLN A 162 -29.37 9.18 -31.24
N PRO A 163 -28.66 9.22 -32.38
CA PRO A 163 -28.98 10.18 -33.41
C PRO A 163 -30.31 9.77 -34.10
N PRO A 164 -31.17 10.73 -34.46
CA PRO A 164 -32.39 10.43 -35.19
C PRO A 164 -32.12 10.12 -36.66
N VAL A 165 -32.77 9.03 -37.11
CA VAL A 165 -33.03 8.51 -38.48
C VAL A 165 -31.83 7.97 -39.26
#